data_AF-A0AAU6A9T3-F1
#
_entry.id   AF-A0AAU6A9T3-F1
#
_cell.length_a   1.000
_cell.length_b   1.000
_cell.length_c   1.000
_cell.angle_alpha   90.00
_cell.angle_beta   90.00
_cell.angle_gamma   90.00
#
_symmetry.space_group_name_H-M   'P 1'
#
loop_
_entity.id
_entity.type
_entity.pdbx_description
1 polymer ?
#
loop_
_entity_poly.entity_id
_entity_poly.type
_entity_poly.pdbx_seq_one_letter_code
_entity_poly.pdbx_strand_id
1 'polypeptide(L)'
;MAPIATPPPRSGLLVIQPLKKRRCAECRSGPLALLVLEEGEPRCLDCADLGNLVFLPRGDTALTRRSREDGALSAVVVRFNRRRSRYERQGVLVEEAALARAEERCLADAEARRRRRARDARRREAEDLRFTEVFAREIRRLFPGCPADRAHAVAAHASVRGSGRVGRSAAGRALSEAAVTAAVRAAVRHTDTPYDQLLMSGVPRHEARRRIAAAVEARLQGWRNELTAGA
;
A
#
# COMPACT_ATOMS: atom_id res chain seq x y z
N MET A 1 -0.67 13.05 -32.23
CA MET A 1 0.17 12.00 -31.61
C MET A 1 0.43 12.39 -30.17
N ALA A 2 -0.13 11.67 -29.19
CA ALA A 2 0.17 11.95 -27.78
C ALA A 2 1.62 11.52 -27.49
N PRO A 3 2.45 12.39 -26.88
CA PRO A 3 3.83 12.03 -26.55
C PRO A 3 3.80 10.84 -25.60
N ILE A 4 4.50 9.76 -25.99
CA ILE A 4 4.75 8.63 -25.11
C ILE A 4 5.64 9.19 -24.01
N ALA A 5 5.09 9.35 -22.80
CA ALA A 5 5.88 9.70 -21.64
C ALA A 5 6.92 8.59 -21.43
N THR A 6 8.13 8.81 -21.94
CA THR A 6 9.29 7.97 -21.70
C THR A 6 9.55 7.98 -20.19
N PRO A 7 9.45 6.82 -19.51
CA PRO A 7 9.82 6.77 -18.09
C PRO A 7 11.31 7.11 -17.96
N PRO A 8 11.74 7.90 -16.95
CA PRO A 8 13.15 8.19 -16.77
C PRO A 8 13.90 6.89 -16.41
N PRO A 9 15.03 6.57 -17.05
CA PRO A 9 15.84 5.43 -16.65
C PRO A 9 16.50 5.73 -15.31
N ARG A 10 16.20 4.94 -14.29
CA ARG A 10 17.09 4.80 -13.12
C ARG A 10 17.81 3.47 -13.29
N SER A 11 18.92 3.54 -14.04
CA SER A 11 19.98 2.52 -14.18
C SER A 11 19.52 1.08 -14.49
N GLY A 12 18.64 0.89 -15.47
CA GLY A 12 18.28 -0.46 -15.92
C GLY A 12 17.55 -0.50 -17.25
N LEU A 13 17.69 -1.60 -17.98
CA LEU A 13 16.99 -1.85 -19.24
C LEU A 13 15.48 -1.91 -19.04
N LEU A 14 14.73 -1.31 -19.96
CA LEU A 14 13.28 -1.20 -19.90
C LEU A 14 12.64 -1.82 -21.15
N VAL A 15 11.70 -2.73 -20.92
CA VAL A 15 10.95 -3.41 -21.97
C VAL A 15 9.47 -3.10 -21.81
N ILE A 16 8.80 -2.82 -22.92
CA ILE A 16 7.41 -2.38 -22.94
C ILE A 16 6.56 -3.49 -23.55
N GLN A 17 5.48 -3.86 -22.86
CA GLN A 17 4.39 -4.63 -23.44
C GLN A 17 3.41 -3.67 -24.13
N PRO A 18 3.38 -3.61 -25.48
CA PRO A 18 2.60 -2.61 -26.19
C PRO A 18 1.10 -2.90 -26.10
N LEU A 19 0.29 -1.84 -26.06
CA LEU A 19 -1.19 -1.96 -26.13
C LEU A 19 -1.71 -2.10 -27.56
N LYS A 20 -0.93 -1.66 -28.55
CA LYS A 20 -1.28 -1.70 -29.98
C LYS A 20 -0.29 -2.61 -30.69
N LYS A 21 -0.70 -3.18 -31.83
CA LYS A 21 0.21 -3.92 -32.71
C LYS A 21 1.36 -2.99 -33.13
N ARG A 22 2.59 -3.48 -32.97
CA ARG A 22 3.84 -2.81 -33.33
C ARG A 22 4.72 -3.83 -34.06
N ARG A 23 5.54 -3.35 -35.00
CA ARG A 23 6.54 -4.15 -35.70
C ARG A 23 7.92 -3.62 -35.33
N CYS A 24 8.93 -4.48 -35.38
CA CYS A 24 10.31 -4.09 -35.23
C CYS A 24 10.71 -3.15 -36.38
N ALA A 25 11.39 -2.06 -36.09
CA ALA A 25 11.89 -1.13 -37.11
C ALA A 25 13.08 -1.70 -37.90
N GLU A 26 13.80 -2.69 -37.37
CA GLU A 26 14.96 -3.31 -38.02
C GLU A 26 14.56 -4.53 -38.86
N CYS A 27 14.19 -5.62 -38.20
CA CYS A 27 13.87 -6.88 -38.87
C CYS A 27 12.43 -6.95 -39.41
N ARG A 28 11.61 -5.92 -39.19
CA ARG A 28 10.20 -5.82 -39.63
C ARG A 28 9.26 -6.91 -39.07
N SER A 29 9.74 -7.72 -38.13
CA SER A 29 8.97 -8.76 -37.45
C SER A 29 7.84 -8.18 -36.60
N GLY A 30 6.77 -8.93 -36.40
CA GLY A 30 5.67 -8.55 -35.52
C GLY A 30 4.35 -9.22 -35.87
N PRO A 31 3.31 -9.01 -35.05
CA PRO A 31 3.23 -8.04 -33.96
C PRO A 31 4.09 -8.39 -32.74
N LEU A 32 4.81 -7.41 -32.20
CA LEU A 32 5.67 -7.59 -31.03
C LEU A 32 4.85 -7.73 -29.74
N ALA A 33 5.09 -8.81 -28.99
CA ALA A 33 4.54 -9.00 -27.65
C ALA A 33 5.28 -8.17 -26.59
N LEU A 34 6.59 -7.97 -26.80
CA LEU A 34 7.49 -7.13 -26.00
C LEU A 34 8.38 -6.35 -26.95
N LEU A 35 8.69 -5.11 -26.61
CA LEU A 35 9.59 -4.26 -27.39
C LEU A 35 10.48 -3.41 -26.50
N VAL A 36 11.63 -3.02 -27.03
CA VAL A 36 12.50 -1.98 -26.47
C VAL A 36 12.34 -0.74 -27.35
N LEU A 37 12.43 0.45 -26.73
CA LEU A 37 12.54 1.70 -27.48
C LEU A 37 14.00 2.10 -27.52
N GLU A 38 14.60 1.99 -28.70
CA GLU A 38 15.96 2.47 -28.98
C GLU A 38 15.84 3.67 -29.91
N GLU A 39 16.39 4.81 -29.48
CA GLU A 39 16.30 6.08 -30.23
C GLU A 39 14.86 6.49 -30.60
N GLY A 40 13.87 6.00 -29.85
CA GLY A 40 12.44 6.24 -30.10
C GLY A 40 11.79 5.26 -31.09
N GLU A 41 12.56 4.35 -31.68
CA GLU A 41 12.05 3.30 -32.57
C GLU A 41 11.82 1.97 -31.82
N PRO A 42 10.77 1.22 -32.17
CA PRO A 42 10.51 -0.09 -31.56
C PRO A 42 11.46 -1.16 -32.12
N ARG A 43 12.24 -1.80 -31.24
CA ARG A 43 13.03 -3.00 -31.54
C ARG A 43 12.41 -4.25 -30.90
N CYS A 44 12.49 -5.40 -31.56
CA CYS A 44 12.15 -6.68 -30.93
C CYS A 44 13.25 -7.08 -29.94
N LEU A 45 13.00 -8.11 -29.12
CA LEU A 45 13.99 -8.53 -28.13
C LEU A 45 15.29 -9.03 -28.77
N ASP A 46 15.22 -9.73 -29.91
CA ASP A 46 16.41 -10.22 -30.59
C ASP A 46 17.28 -9.08 -31.15
N CYS A 47 16.66 -8.10 -31.81
CA CYS A 47 17.34 -6.90 -32.32
C CYS A 47 17.92 -6.00 -31.22
N ALA A 48 17.39 -6.10 -30.00
CA ALA A 48 17.87 -5.35 -28.84
C ALA A 48 18.82 -6.18 -27.96
N ASP A 49 19.33 -7.32 -28.44
CA ASP A 49 20.22 -8.24 -27.71
C ASP A 49 19.64 -8.78 -26.38
N LEU A 50 18.31 -8.88 -26.29
CA LEU A 50 17.56 -9.43 -25.14
C LEU A 50 16.81 -10.72 -25.47
N GLY A 51 16.99 -11.28 -26.67
CA GLY A 51 16.27 -12.47 -27.14
C GLY A 51 16.54 -13.74 -26.33
N ASN A 52 17.70 -13.80 -25.65
CA ASN A 52 18.10 -14.89 -24.78
C ASN A 52 17.53 -14.80 -23.35
N LEU A 53 16.80 -13.73 -23.02
CA LEU A 53 16.23 -13.56 -21.69
C LEU A 53 14.82 -14.13 -21.62
N VAL A 54 14.52 -14.80 -20.51
CA VAL A 54 13.21 -15.37 -20.22
C VAL A 54 12.37 -14.41 -19.39
N PHE A 55 11.07 -14.36 -19.68
CA PHE A 55 10.13 -13.51 -18.97
C PHE A 55 9.64 -14.13 -17.67
N LEU A 56 10.05 -13.54 -16.55
CA LEU A 56 9.54 -13.85 -15.22
C LEU A 56 8.40 -12.87 -14.86
N PRO A 57 7.14 -13.34 -14.74
CA PRO A 57 6.03 -12.49 -14.31
C PRO A 57 6.22 -12.03 -12.86
N ARG A 58 5.60 -10.88 -12.53
CA ARG A 58 5.54 -10.40 -11.14
C ARG A 58 4.75 -11.38 -10.27
N GLY A 59 5.15 -11.54 -9.01
CA GLY A 59 4.36 -12.27 -8.02
C GLY A 59 5.21 -12.75 -6.85
N ASP A 60 6.28 -13.47 -7.14
CA ASP A 60 7.23 -13.90 -6.13
C ASP A 60 8.41 -12.92 -6.03
N THR A 61 8.41 -12.11 -4.96
CA THR A 61 9.47 -11.14 -4.69
C THR A 61 10.82 -11.81 -4.41
N ALA A 62 10.84 -12.98 -3.78
CA ALA A 62 12.08 -13.69 -3.51
C ALA A 62 12.68 -14.21 -4.81
N LEU A 63 11.87 -14.86 -5.66
CA LEU A 63 12.31 -15.34 -6.96
C LEU A 63 12.79 -14.19 -7.85
N THR A 64 11.97 -13.15 -8.01
CA THR A 64 12.31 -11.97 -8.84
C THR A 64 13.60 -11.30 -8.39
N ARG A 65 13.84 -11.18 -7.07
CA ARG A 65 15.06 -10.59 -6.54
C ARG A 65 16.26 -11.49 -6.83
N ARG A 66 16.14 -12.79 -6.54
CA ARG A 66 17.23 -13.77 -6.69
C ARG A 66 17.63 -13.96 -8.15
N SER A 67 16.68 -14.05 -9.07
CA SER A 67 16.99 -14.17 -10.51
C SER A 67 17.75 -12.96 -11.05
N ARG A 68 17.58 -11.78 -10.44
CA ARG A 68 18.36 -10.58 -10.80
C ARG A 68 19.71 -10.50 -10.09
N GLU A 69 19.83 -11.05 -8.88
CA GLU A 69 21.10 -11.14 -8.14
C GLU A 69 22.03 -12.19 -8.77
N ASP A 70 21.47 -13.30 -9.26
CA ASP A 70 22.22 -14.44 -9.78
C ASP A 70 22.57 -14.29 -11.27
N GLY A 71 22.08 -13.26 -11.95
CA GLY A 71 22.30 -13.01 -13.39
C GLY A 71 23.01 -11.69 -13.64
N ALA A 72 23.71 -11.58 -14.78
CA ALA A 72 24.41 -10.36 -15.16
C ALA A 72 23.47 -9.36 -15.87
N LEU A 73 22.50 -9.86 -16.64
CA LEU A 73 21.57 -9.05 -17.41
C LEU A 73 20.12 -9.19 -16.90
N SER A 74 19.44 -8.06 -16.73
CA SER A 74 17.98 -8.06 -16.49
C SER A 74 17.31 -6.81 -17.06
N ALA A 75 16.07 -6.96 -17.54
CA ALA A 75 15.28 -5.85 -18.06
C ALA A 75 13.88 -5.81 -17.43
N VAL A 76 13.44 -4.64 -16.97
CA VAL A 76 12.13 -4.50 -16.33
C VAL A 76 11.04 -4.42 -17.40
N VAL A 77 10.02 -5.26 -17.28
CA VAL A 77 8.88 -5.23 -18.20
C VAL A 77 7.74 -4.39 -17.63
N VAL A 78 7.27 -3.41 -18.40
CA VAL A 78 6.16 -2.52 -18.04
C VAL A 78 5.04 -2.58 -19.05
N ARG A 79 3.82 -2.26 -18.60
CA ARG A 79 2.65 -2.09 -19.46
C ARG A 79 1.88 -0.86 -19.04
N PHE A 80 1.38 -0.12 -20.01
CA PHE A 80 0.55 1.06 -19.72
C PHE A 80 -0.83 0.64 -19.24
N ASN A 81 -1.21 1.08 -18.04
CA ASN A 81 -2.55 0.92 -17.48
C ASN A 81 -3.41 2.14 -17.86
N ARG A 82 -4.33 1.94 -18.80
CA ARG A 82 -5.22 3.02 -19.30
C ARG A 82 -6.11 3.62 -18.22
N ARG A 83 -6.58 2.81 -17.27
CA ARG A 83 -7.52 3.27 -16.22
C ARG A 83 -6.81 4.18 -15.20
N ARG A 84 -5.52 3.94 -14.96
CA ARG A 84 -4.71 4.69 -13.99
C ARG A 84 -3.73 5.66 -14.65
N SER A 85 -3.79 5.80 -15.97
CA SER A 85 -2.93 6.66 -16.80
C SER A 85 -1.44 6.58 -16.45
N ARG A 86 -0.92 5.37 -16.22
CA ARG A 86 0.48 5.15 -15.81
C ARG A 86 1.01 3.79 -16.25
N TYR A 87 2.33 3.67 -16.36
CA TYR A 87 2.99 2.38 -16.54
C TYR A 87 3.00 1.58 -15.24
N GLU A 88 2.69 0.29 -15.35
CA GLU A 88 2.77 -0.67 -14.24
C GLU A 88 3.72 -1.79 -14.61
N ARG A 89 4.59 -2.14 -13.66
CA ARG A 89 5.51 -3.27 -13.80
C ARG A 89 4.72 -4.57 -13.92
N GLN A 90 5.02 -5.34 -14.95
CA GLN A 90 4.44 -6.66 -15.24
C GLN A 90 5.35 -7.81 -14.83
N GLY A 91 6.67 -7.59 -14.84
CA GLY A 91 7.65 -8.62 -14.53
C GLY A 91 9.07 -8.14 -14.79
N VAL A 92 9.95 -9.08 -15.10
CA VAL A 92 11.35 -8.85 -15.47
C VAL A 92 11.79 -9.90 -16.49
N LEU A 93 12.61 -9.51 -17.46
CA LEU A 93 13.40 -10.43 -18.27
C LEU A 93 14.70 -10.73 -17.53
N VAL A 94 15.04 -12.01 -17.40
CA VAL A 94 16.24 -12.49 -16.70
C VAL A 94 16.88 -13.62 -17.50
N GLU A 95 18.14 -13.91 -17.24
CA GLU A 95 18.81 -15.07 -17.82
C GLU A 95 18.17 -16.38 -17.33
N GLU A 96 17.99 -17.35 -18.23
CA GLU A 96 17.39 -18.64 -17.91
C GLU A 96 18.17 -19.39 -16.82
N ALA A 97 19.49 -19.42 -16.93
CA ALA A 97 20.35 -20.06 -15.93
C ALA A 97 20.25 -19.38 -14.55
N ALA A 98 20.11 -18.05 -14.51
CA ALA A 98 19.91 -17.32 -13.26
C ALA A 98 18.53 -17.58 -12.66
N LEU A 99 17.49 -17.73 -13.49
CA LEU A 99 16.16 -18.13 -13.05
C LEU A 99 16.19 -19.52 -12.42
N ALA A 100 16.78 -20.51 -13.09
CA ALA A 100 16.85 -21.90 -12.59
C ALA A 100 17.55 -21.99 -11.21
N ARG A 101 18.71 -21.32 -11.05
CA ARG A 101 19.40 -21.25 -9.74
C ARG A 101 18.55 -20.57 -8.67
N ALA A 102 17.83 -19.51 -9.04
CA ALA A 102 16.95 -18.81 -8.12
C ALA A 102 15.75 -19.67 -7.68
N GLU A 103 15.19 -20.48 -8.58
CA GLU A 103 14.12 -21.43 -8.28
C GLU A 103 14.57 -22.51 -7.30
N GLU A 104 15.73 -23.13 -7.54
CA GLU A 104 16.32 -24.13 -6.65
C GLU A 104 16.53 -23.56 -5.24
N ARG A 105 17.13 -22.37 -5.13
CA ARG A 105 17.29 -21.67 -3.84
C ARG A 105 15.96 -21.34 -3.17
N CYS A 106 14.94 -20.96 -3.95
CA CYS A 106 13.60 -20.66 -3.45
C CYS A 106 12.89 -21.89 -2.91
N LEU A 107 13.08 -23.05 -3.53
CA LEU A 107 12.58 -24.33 -3.07
C LEU A 107 13.29 -24.76 -1.78
N ALA A 108 14.62 -24.68 -1.76
CA ALA A 108 15.45 -25.09 -0.62
C ALA A 108 15.08 -24.35 0.68
N ASP A 109 14.72 -23.07 0.62
CA ASP A 109 14.39 -22.27 1.79
C ASP A 109 12.89 -21.98 1.99
N ALA A 110 12.02 -22.57 1.17
CA ALA A 110 10.58 -22.31 1.16
C ALA A 110 9.93 -22.51 2.54
N GLU A 111 10.20 -23.64 3.18
CA GLU A 111 9.60 -23.98 4.47
C GLU A 111 10.15 -23.11 5.61
N ALA A 112 11.45 -22.82 5.61
CA ALA A 112 12.06 -21.90 6.57
C ALA A 112 11.43 -20.51 6.47
N ARG A 113 11.24 -19.99 5.25
CA ARG A 113 10.55 -18.72 5.00
C ARG A 113 9.08 -18.78 5.46
N ARG A 114 8.37 -19.87 5.17
CA ARG A 114 6.98 -20.07 5.62
C ARG A 114 6.86 -20.02 7.14
N ARG A 115 7.69 -20.76 7.87
CA ARG A 115 7.72 -20.76 9.33
C ARG A 115 8.07 -19.39 9.90
N ARG A 116 9.04 -18.69 9.31
CA ARG A 116 9.39 -17.31 9.71
C ARG A 116 8.21 -16.36 9.53
N ARG A 117 7.53 -16.39 8.37
CA ARG A 117 6.34 -15.58 8.12
C ARG A 117 5.22 -15.86 9.12
N ALA A 118 4.97 -17.12 9.45
CA ALA A 118 3.97 -17.49 10.45
C ALA A 118 4.30 -16.95 11.85
N ARG A 119 5.56 -17.08 12.29
CA ARG A 119 6.02 -16.51 13.57
C ARG A 119 5.92 -14.98 13.59
N ASP A 120 6.35 -14.33 12.50
CA ASP A 120 6.26 -12.88 12.37
C ASP A 120 4.81 -12.38 12.32
N ALA A 121 3.89 -13.14 11.72
CA ALA A 121 2.45 -12.82 11.73
C ALA A 121 1.89 -12.87 13.15
N ARG A 122 2.14 -13.96 13.90
CA ARG A 122 1.72 -14.09 15.31
C ARG A 122 2.30 -12.97 16.18
N ARG A 123 3.58 -12.62 15.99
CA ARG A 123 4.20 -11.53 16.73
C ARG A 123 3.52 -10.18 16.43
N ARG A 124 3.24 -9.88 15.16
CA ARG A 124 2.56 -8.63 14.76
C ARG A 124 1.13 -8.56 15.29
N GLU A 125 0.41 -9.67 15.32
CA GLU A 125 -0.93 -9.74 15.91
C GLU A 125 -0.88 -9.42 17.41
N ALA A 126 0.06 -10.02 18.14
CA ALA A 126 0.26 -9.70 19.55
C ALA A 126 0.67 -8.23 19.78
N GLU A 127 1.54 -7.67 18.94
CA GLU A 127 1.89 -6.24 18.97
C GLU A 127 0.68 -5.34 18.69
N ASP A 128 -0.22 -5.74 17.80
CA ASP A 128 -1.41 -4.97 17.45
C ASP A 128 -2.44 -4.95 18.58
N LEU A 129 -2.64 -6.09 19.25
CA LEU A 129 -3.46 -6.16 20.46
C LEU A 129 -2.88 -5.28 21.57
N ARG A 130 -1.57 -5.38 21.83
CA ARG A 130 -0.89 -4.53 22.83
C ARG A 130 -1.01 -3.05 22.49
N PHE A 131 -0.80 -2.67 21.24
CA PHE A 131 -0.94 -1.28 20.81
C PHE A 131 -2.37 -0.77 21.01
N THR A 132 -3.37 -1.61 20.69
CA THR A 132 -4.79 -1.28 20.87
C THR A 132 -5.10 -1.03 22.35
N GLU A 133 -4.64 -1.89 23.25
CA GLU A 133 -4.82 -1.72 24.70
C GLU A 133 -4.16 -0.43 25.20
N VAL A 134 -2.90 -0.18 24.81
CA VAL A 134 -2.18 1.03 25.24
C VAL A 134 -2.89 2.28 24.71
N PHE A 135 -3.39 2.27 23.47
CA PHE A 135 -4.16 3.37 22.90
C PHE A 135 -5.49 3.58 23.64
N ALA A 136 -6.20 2.50 23.98
CA ALA A 136 -7.45 2.57 24.75
C ALA A 136 -7.22 3.13 26.16
N ARG A 137 -6.13 2.75 26.81
CA ARG A 137 -5.71 3.32 28.09
C ARG A 137 -5.41 4.82 27.98
N GLU A 138 -4.74 5.24 26.91
CA GLU A 138 -4.46 6.66 26.69
C GLU A 138 -5.74 7.47 26.42
N ILE A 139 -6.71 6.90 25.69
CA ILE A 139 -8.05 7.52 25.56
C ILE A 139 -8.67 7.72 26.94
N ARG A 140 -8.70 6.68 27.79
CA ARG A 140 -9.26 6.78 29.15
C ARG A 140 -8.51 7.78 30.03
N ARG A 141 -7.21 7.97 29.82
CA ARG A 141 -6.41 8.99 30.52
C ARG A 141 -6.84 10.41 30.13
N LEU A 142 -7.07 10.65 28.83
CA LEU A 142 -7.44 11.97 28.30
C LEU A 142 -8.94 12.28 28.40
N PHE A 143 -9.77 11.24 28.46
CA PHE A 143 -11.23 11.29 28.48
C PHE A 143 -11.76 10.32 29.55
N PRO A 144 -11.61 10.64 30.84
CA PRO A 144 -11.94 9.71 31.92
C PRO A 144 -13.42 9.32 32.02
N GLY A 145 -14.35 10.14 31.52
CA GLY A 145 -15.77 9.79 31.40
C GLY A 145 -16.13 8.90 30.21
N CYS A 146 -15.17 8.61 29.32
CA CYS A 146 -15.42 7.73 28.18
C CYS A 146 -15.56 6.27 28.64
N PRO A 147 -16.67 5.58 28.31
CA PRO A 147 -16.85 4.18 28.66
C PRO A 147 -15.70 3.29 28.16
N ALA A 148 -15.33 2.28 28.94
CA ALA A 148 -14.15 1.47 28.66
C ALA A 148 -14.27 0.69 27.34
N ASP A 149 -15.46 0.15 27.05
CA ASP A 149 -15.80 -0.52 25.80
C ASP A 149 -15.73 0.45 24.61
N ARG A 150 -16.20 1.69 24.79
CA ARG A 150 -16.14 2.75 23.79
C ARG A 150 -14.70 3.13 23.48
N ALA A 151 -13.87 3.36 24.50
CA ALA A 151 -12.44 3.65 24.33
C ALA A 151 -11.73 2.50 23.59
N HIS A 152 -12.06 1.24 23.91
CA HIS A 152 -11.54 0.07 23.21
C HIS A 152 -11.96 0.03 21.74
N ALA A 153 -13.23 0.29 21.44
CA ALA A 153 -13.73 0.30 20.06
C ALA A 153 -13.04 1.38 19.21
N VAL A 154 -12.84 2.58 19.77
CA VAL A 154 -12.09 3.66 19.10
C VAL A 154 -10.63 3.25 18.86
N ALA A 155 -9.97 2.71 19.88
CA ALA A 155 -8.58 2.27 19.78
C ALA A 155 -8.41 1.15 18.74
N ALA A 156 -9.29 0.14 18.76
CA ALA A 156 -9.27 -0.96 17.80
C ALA A 156 -9.45 -0.43 16.36
N HIS A 157 -10.41 0.46 16.16
CA HIS A 157 -10.63 1.08 14.86
C HIS A 157 -9.42 1.92 14.40
N ALA A 158 -8.85 2.75 15.28
CA ALA A 158 -7.70 3.59 14.97
C ALA A 158 -6.42 2.78 14.68
N SER A 159 -6.32 1.57 15.25
CA SER A 159 -5.16 0.69 15.20
C SER A 159 -5.14 -0.25 13.99
N VAL A 160 -6.16 -0.25 13.13
CA VAL A 160 -6.16 -1.11 11.94
C VAL A 160 -4.98 -0.80 11.02
N ARG A 161 -4.20 -1.82 10.66
CA ARG A 161 -3.04 -1.67 9.76
C ARG A 161 -3.49 -1.41 8.31
N GLY A 162 -2.68 -0.66 7.57
CA GLY A 162 -2.87 -0.45 6.13
C GLY A 162 -4.05 0.45 5.74
N SER A 163 -4.79 0.99 6.70
CA SER A 163 -5.99 1.79 6.42
C SER A 163 -5.78 3.30 6.37
N GLY A 164 -4.54 3.77 6.58
CA GLY A 164 -4.24 5.22 6.66
C GLY A 164 -4.84 5.93 7.88
N ARG A 165 -5.22 5.19 8.93
CA ARG A 165 -5.83 5.76 10.15
C ARG A 165 -4.80 6.36 11.10
N VAL A 166 -5.25 7.29 11.94
CA VAL A 166 -4.40 8.09 12.83
C VAL A 166 -3.50 7.24 13.72
N GLY A 167 -4.00 6.12 14.26
CA GLY A 167 -3.24 5.24 15.16
C GLY A 167 -1.97 4.64 14.54
N ARG A 168 -1.84 4.62 13.20
CA ARG A 168 -0.63 4.13 12.51
C ARG A 168 0.26 5.22 11.93
N SER A 169 -0.12 6.48 12.07
CA SER A 169 0.76 7.63 11.83
C SER A 169 1.87 7.71 12.88
N ALA A 170 2.92 8.48 12.63
CA ALA A 170 3.99 8.70 13.62
C ALA A 170 3.43 9.25 14.94
N ALA A 171 2.55 10.26 14.87
CA ALA A 171 1.90 10.87 16.02
C ALA A 171 0.99 9.89 16.78
N GLY A 172 0.24 9.05 16.07
CA GLY A 172 -0.61 8.03 16.68
C GLY A 172 0.20 6.90 17.34
N ARG A 173 1.35 6.51 16.78
CA ARG A 173 2.27 5.54 17.41
C ARG A 173 2.94 6.10 18.65
N ALA A 174 3.24 7.39 18.66
CA ALA A 174 3.74 8.12 19.81
C ALA A 174 2.63 8.44 20.84
N LEU A 175 1.37 8.07 20.56
CA LEU A 175 0.22 8.35 21.41
C LEU A 175 0.10 9.83 21.78
N SER A 176 0.42 10.72 20.82
CA SER A 176 0.32 12.14 21.09
C SER A 176 -1.13 12.53 21.37
N GLU A 177 -1.32 13.44 22.32
CA GLU A 177 -2.65 13.89 22.74
C GLU A 177 -3.50 14.36 21.56
N ALA A 178 -2.92 15.10 20.62
CA ALA A 178 -3.59 15.56 19.41
C ALA A 178 -4.06 14.38 18.53
N ALA A 179 -3.25 13.34 18.37
CA ALA A 179 -3.60 12.17 17.57
C ALA A 179 -4.70 11.33 18.24
N VAL A 180 -4.59 11.12 19.56
CA VAL A 180 -5.60 10.38 20.33
C VAL A 180 -6.93 11.14 20.31
N THR A 181 -6.90 12.45 20.58
CA THR A 181 -8.09 13.32 20.50
C THR A 181 -8.71 13.32 19.10
N ALA A 182 -7.91 13.36 18.04
CA ALA A 182 -8.41 13.29 16.67
C ALA A 182 -9.12 11.96 16.38
N ALA A 183 -8.60 10.84 16.91
CA ALA A 183 -9.24 9.53 16.77
C ALA A 183 -10.59 9.47 17.51
N VAL A 184 -10.65 9.95 18.75
CA VAL A 184 -11.91 10.01 19.53
C VAL A 184 -12.92 10.94 18.86
N ARG A 185 -12.51 12.14 18.44
CA ARG A 185 -13.37 13.09 17.70
C ARG A 185 -13.93 12.49 16.42
N ALA A 186 -13.12 11.71 15.69
CA ALA A 186 -13.59 11.01 14.50
C ALA A 186 -14.63 9.94 14.86
N ALA A 187 -14.42 9.16 15.91
CA ALA A 187 -15.40 8.15 16.35
C ALA A 187 -16.72 8.79 16.80
N VAL A 188 -16.65 9.84 17.61
CA VAL A 188 -17.83 10.60 18.08
C VAL A 188 -18.62 11.15 16.90
N ARG A 189 -17.93 11.76 15.92
CA ARG A 189 -18.57 12.22 14.68
C ARG A 189 -19.40 11.14 14.00
N HIS A 190 -18.88 9.93 13.88
CA HIS A 190 -19.53 8.88 13.11
C HIS A 190 -20.61 8.12 13.87
N THR A 191 -20.50 7.96 15.20
CA THR A 191 -21.48 7.18 15.97
C THR A 191 -22.46 8.03 16.76
N ASP A 192 -22.03 9.20 17.26
CA ASP A 192 -22.79 10.00 18.22
C ASP A 192 -23.48 11.20 17.53
N THR A 193 -23.41 11.30 16.20
CA THR A 193 -24.03 12.40 15.44
C THR A 193 -24.63 11.90 14.13
N PRO A 194 -25.57 12.65 13.50
CA PRO A 194 -26.15 12.28 12.21
C PRO A 194 -25.18 12.49 11.02
N TYR A 195 -23.86 12.55 11.25
CA TYR A 195 -22.87 12.83 10.21
C TYR A 195 -23.01 11.92 8.99
N ASP A 196 -23.14 10.61 9.21
CA ASP A 196 -23.24 9.65 8.12
C ASP A 196 -24.54 9.82 7.35
N GLN A 197 -25.65 10.13 8.03
CA GLN A 197 -26.94 10.44 7.39
C GLN A 197 -26.84 11.71 6.53
N LEU A 198 -26.17 12.76 7.02
CA LEU A 198 -25.93 14.00 6.26
C LEU A 198 -25.10 13.73 4.99
N LEU A 199 -24.08 12.87 5.07
CA LEU A 199 -23.30 12.49 3.89
C LEU A 199 -24.14 11.71 2.88
N MET A 200 -24.99 10.78 3.36
CA MET A 200 -25.87 9.98 2.51
C MET A 200 -26.98 10.81 1.86
N SER A 201 -27.42 11.90 2.49
CA SER A 201 -28.36 12.86 1.90
C SER A 201 -27.70 13.89 0.98
N GLY A 202 -26.39 13.75 0.69
CA GLY A 202 -25.67 14.58 -0.27
C GLY A 202 -25.07 15.86 0.31
N VAL A 203 -25.12 16.08 1.63
CA VAL A 203 -24.53 17.26 2.26
C VAL A 203 -23.00 17.21 2.13
N PRO A 204 -22.34 18.29 1.64
CA PRO A 204 -20.89 18.34 1.53
C PRO A 204 -20.20 18.13 2.90
N ARG A 205 -19.06 17.41 2.90
CA ARG A 205 -18.32 17.05 4.14
C ARG A 205 -18.00 18.23 5.05
N HIS A 206 -17.60 19.36 4.47
CA HIS A 206 -17.23 20.55 5.24
C HIS A 206 -18.45 21.12 5.98
N GLU A 207 -19.62 21.11 5.32
CA GLU A 207 -20.87 21.58 5.88
C GLU A 207 -21.43 20.61 6.91
N ALA A 208 -21.44 19.31 6.61
CA ALA A 208 -21.84 18.28 7.58
C ALA A 208 -20.99 18.35 8.86
N ARG A 209 -19.66 18.59 8.74
CA ARG A 209 -18.77 18.80 9.89
C ARG A 209 -19.12 20.07 10.67
N ARG A 210 -19.46 21.16 9.98
CA ARG A 210 -19.87 22.43 10.61
C ARG A 210 -21.14 22.23 11.43
N ARG A 211 -22.15 21.55 10.88
CA ARG A 211 -23.45 21.31 11.53
C ARG A 211 -23.33 20.51 12.83
N ILE A 212 -22.46 19.50 12.85
CA ILE A 212 -22.30 18.63 14.02
C ILE A 212 -21.24 19.12 15.01
N ALA A 213 -20.49 20.19 14.70
CA ALA A 213 -19.28 20.58 15.43
C ALA A 213 -19.56 20.79 16.93
N ALA A 214 -20.64 21.49 17.27
CA ALA A 214 -21.05 21.74 18.64
C ALA A 214 -21.42 20.45 19.38
N ALA A 215 -22.16 19.54 18.74
CA ALA A 215 -22.54 18.26 19.34
C ALA A 215 -21.30 17.37 19.64
N VAL A 216 -20.34 17.33 18.70
CA VAL A 216 -19.09 16.60 18.91
C VAL A 216 -18.29 17.20 20.06
N GLU A 217 -18.15 18.53 20.11
CA GLU A 217 -17.38 19.19 21.17
C GLU A 217 -18.03 19.01 22.55
N ALA A 218 -19.36 19.15 22.65
CA ALA A 218 -20.10 18.89 23.88
C ALA A 218 -19.86 17.47 24.41
N ARG A 219 -19.87 16.47 23.52
CA ARG A 219 -19.61 15.08 23.93
C ARG A 219 -18.18 14.86 24.41
N LEU A 220 -17.19 15.42 23.70
CA LEU A 220 -15.79 15.34 24.11
C LEU A 220 -15.55 16.03 25.46
N GLN A 221 -16.18 17.18 25.69
CA GLN A 221 -16.04 17.91 26.94
C GLN A 221 -16.72 17.20 28.12
N GLY A 222 -17.87 16.57 27.89
CA GLY A 222 -18.51 15.69 28.87
C GLY A 222 -17.55 14.60 29.36
N TRP A 223 -16.90 13.89 28.44
CA TRP A 223 -15.94 12.83 28.80
C TRP A 223 -14.64 13.34 29.41
N ARG A 224 -14.26 14.61 29.22
CA ARG A 224 -13.10 15.20 29.88
C ARG A 224 -13.37 15.51 31.36
N ASN A 225 -14.61 15.89 31.68
CA ASN A 225 -14.95 16.47 32.98
C ASN A 225 -15.72 15.53 33.93
N GLU A 226 -16.19 14.37 33.47
CA GLU A 226 -17.08 13.48 34.24
C GLU A 226 -16.48 12.89 35.54
N LEU A 227 -15.23 13.19 35.91
CA LEU A 227 -14.67 12.88 37.24
C LEU A 227 -15.06 13.88 38.34
N THR A 228 -15.65 15.04 38.04
CA THR A 228 -15.99 16.05 39.05
C THR A 228 -17.46 16.09 39.47
N ALA A 229 -18.34 15.28 38.87
CA ALA A 229 -19.78 15.31 39.16
C ALA A 229 -20.27 14.18 40.09
N GLY A 230 -19.36 13.36 40.63
CA GLY A 230 -19.69 12.19 41.44
C GLY A 230 -18.95 12.07 42.77
N ALA A 231 -18.39 13.17 43.29
CA ALA A 231 -17.77 13.25 44.61
C ALA A 231 -18.58 14.16 45.54
#